data_AF-H8ZH25-F1
#
_entry.id   AF-H8ZH25-F1
#
_cell.length_a   1.000
_cell.length_b   1.000
_cell.length_c   1.000
_cell.angle_alpha   90.00
_cell.angle_beta   90.00
_cell.angle_gamma   90.00
#
_symmetry.space_group_name_H-M   'P 1'
#
loop_
_entity.id
_entity.type
_entity.pdbx_description
1 polymer ?
#
loop_
_entity_poly.entity_id
_entity_poly.type
_entity_poly.pdbx_seq_one_letter_code
_entity_poly.pdbx_strand_id
1 'polypeptide(L)'
;FFFLYFISTGLTASYSFRLFYYSMSGDNNFYSSFSFDDKGYYISFGMISLLFVAVFGGSFLSWLIFPIPYMISLPYYLKFLTITVVILGSYLGYFMSNFDFSYNLFSLNMISFVSFAGSMWFMPFLSTNFISY
;
A
#
# COMPACT_ATOMS: atom_id res chain seq x y z
N PHE A 1 -10.58 -12.64 -13.70
CA PHE A 1 -10.56 -12.43 -12.23
C PHE A 1 -9.20 -12.73 -11.62
N PHE A 2 -8.64 -13.94 -11.79
CA PHE A 2 -7.29 -14.30 -11.32
C PHE A 2 -6.24 -13.23 -11.68
N PHE A 3 -6.10 -12.89 -12.96
CA PHE A 3 -5.18 -11.85 -13.41
C PHE A 3 -5.37 -10.48 -12.73
N LEU A 4 -6.63 -10.04 -12.57
CA LEU A 4 -6.95 -8.78 -11.88
C LEU A 4 -6.57 -8.81 -10.40
N TYR A 5 -6.74 -9.96 -9.74
CA TYR A 5 -6.34 -10.13 -8.35
C TYR A 5 -4.81 -10.00 -8.19
N PHE A 6 -4.03 -10.64 -9.06
CA PHE A 6 -2.56 -10.49 -9.03
C PHE A 6 -2.10 -9.08 -9.38
N ILE A 7 -2.74 -8.41 -10.34
CA ILE A 7 -2.43 -7.00 -10.60
C ILE A 7 -2.75 -6.13 -9.39
N SER A 8 -3.88 -6.38 -8.73
CA SER A 8 -4.26 -5.64 -7.53
C SER A 8 -3.23 -5.84 -6.41
N THR A 9 -2.76 -7.07 -6.17
CA THR A 9 -1.71 -7.33 -5.15
C THR A 9 -0.36 -6.71 -5.50
N GLY A 10 0.00 -6.61 -6.78
CA GLY A 10 1.19 -5.87 -7.22
C GLY A 10 1.04 -4.36 -7.01
N LEU A 11 -0.14 -3.80 -7.31
CA LEU A 11 -0.45 -2.38 -7.11
C LEU A 11 -0.48 -2.01 -5.62
N THR A 12 -1.02 -2.85 -4.74
CA THR A 12 -0.98 -2.59 -3.29
C THR A 12 0.45 -2.56 -2.76
N ALA A 13 1.33 -3.45 -3.25
CA ALA A 13 2.75 -3.40 -2.93
C ALA A 13 3.38 -2.07 -3.39
N SER A 14 3.12 -1.64 -4.64
CA SER A 14 3.64 -0.37 -5.16
C SER A 14 3.18 0.84 -4.33
N TYR A 15 1.93 0.83 -3.84
CA TYR A 15 1.38 1.90 -3.01
C TYR A 15 2.08 1.99 -1.65
N SER A 16 2.31 0.85 -0.99
CA SER A 16 3.04 0.81 0.29
C SER A 16 4.47 1.32 0.15
N PHE A 17 5.18 0.91 -0.92
CA PHE A 17 6.55 1.39 -1.17
C PHE A 17 6.61 2.88 -1.52
N ARG A 18 5.64 3.39 -2.30
CA ARG A 18 5.52 4.84 -2.56
C ARG A 18 5.31 5.63 -1.26
N LEU A 19 4.46 5.14 -0.36
CA LEU A 19 4.23 5.79 0.94
C LEU A 19 5.49 5.76 1.81
N PHE A 20 6.17 4.62 1.86
CA PHE A 20 7.44 4.48 2.56
C PHE A 20 8.49 5.47 2.03
N TYR A 21 8.55 5.64 0.70
CA TYR A 21 9.49 6.59 0.10
C TYR A 21 9.24 8.02 0.56
N TYR A 22 8.00 8.50 0.45
CA TYR A 22 7.68 9.89 0.81
C TYR A 22 7.72 10.18 2.31
N SER A 23 7.51 9.20 3.18
CA SER A 23 7.49 9.44 4.64
C SER A 23 8.83 9.22 5.32
N MET A 24 9.64 8.26 4.86
CA MET A 24 10.83 7.81 5.58
C MET A 24 12.15 8.02 4.82
N SER A 25 12.17 7.87 3.49
CA SER A 25 13.43 7.93 2.73
C SER A 25 13.64 9.20 1.91
N GLY A 26 12.57 9.94 1.60
CA GLY A 26 12.62 11.18 0.84
C GLY A 26 13.09 12.37 1.69
N ASP A 27 13.31 13.50 1.02
CA ASP A 27 13.70 14.73 1.69
C ASP A 27 12.63 15.21 2.68
N ASN A 28 13.10 15.72 3.81
CA ASN A 28 12.26 16.24 4.89
C ASN A 28 11.54 17.52 4.46
N ASN A 29 10.35 17.37 3.87
CA ASN A 29 9.46 18.48 3.50
C ASN A 29 8.65 19.03 4.69
N PHE A 30 9.23 19.03 5.89
CA PHE A 30 8.57 19.60 7.07
C PHE A 30 8.65 21.13 7.03
N TYR A 31 7.66 21.79 7.65
CA TYR A 31 7.74 23.22 7.90
C TYR A 31 8.99 23.54 8.73
N SER A 32 9.60 24.69 8.47
CA SER A 32 10.84 25.14 9.14
C SER A 32 10.75 25.19 10.67
N SER A 33 9.55 25.26 11.23
CA SER A 33 9.26 25.14 12.67
C SER A 33 8.68 23.78 13.01
N PHE A 34 9.46 22.71 12.86
CA PHE A 34 9.06 21.35 13.24
C PHE A 34 9.77 20.91 14.54
N SER A 35 9.01 20.31 15.47
CA SER A 35 9.56 19.65 16.66
C SER A 35 9.06 18.20 16.77
N PHE A 36 9.96 17.23 16.67
CA PHE A 36 9.66 15.81 16.96
C PHE A 36 9.87 15.58 18.46
N ASP A 37 8.83 15.18 19.19
CA ASP A 37 8.95 14.75 20.59
C ASP A 37 8.25 13.41 20.82
N ASP A 38 8.95 12.31 20.53
CA ASP A 38 8.46 10.93 20.70
C ASP A 38 8.70 10.37 22.12
N LYS A 39 8.71 11.22 23.14
CA LYS A 39 8.98 10.80 24.54
C LYS A 39 7.78 10.17 25.26
N GLY A 40 6.61 10.13 24.62
CA GLY A 40 5.39 9.58 25.21
C GLY A 40 5.45 8.06 25.38
N TYR A 41 5.84 7.59 26.57
CA TYR A 41 5.95 6.16 26.90
C TYR A 41 4.65 5.38 26.60
N TYR A 42 3.48 5.98 26.80
CA TYR A 42 2.20 5.33 26.50
C TYR A 42 2.00 5.04 25.01
N ILE A 43 2.42 5.97 24.14
CA ILE A 43 2.27 5.84 22.69
C ILE A 43 3.28 4.81 22.17
N SER A 44 4.53 4.88 22.62
CA SER A 44 5.56 3.90 22.22
C SER A 44 5.22 2.49 22.67
N PHE A 45 4.69 2.31 23.89
CA PHE A 45 4.24 1.01 24.37
C PHE A 45 3.10 0.44 23.52
N GLY A 46 2.13 1.27 23.12
CA GLY A 46 1.05 0.88 22.20
C GLY A 46 1.55 0.41 20.84
N MET A 47 2.50 1.15 20.24
CA MET A 47 3.10 0.78 18.95
C MET A 47 3.84 -0.55 19.01
N ILE A 48 4.63 -0.78 20.07
CA ILE A 48 5.37 -2.04 20.26
C ILE A 48 4.42 -3.22 20.43
N SER A 49 3.36 -3.07 21.25
CA SER A 49 2.35 -4.11 21.44
C SER A 49 1.67 -4.51 20.12
N LEU A 50 1.28 -3.53 19.30
CA LEU A 50 0.69 -3.77 17.99
C LEU A 50 1.65 -4.49 17.03
N LEU A 51 2.94 -4.15 17.05
CA LEU A 51 3.96 -4.84 16.23
C LEU A 51 4.06 -6.33 16.60
N PHE A 52 4.06 -6.67 17.89
CA PHE A 52 4.07 -8.07 18.32
C PHE A 52 2.84 -8.84 17.84
N VAL A 53 1.64 -8.26 17.98
CA VAL A 53 0.39 -8.88 17.52
C VAL A 53 0.39 -9.06 15.99
N ALA A 54 0.89 -8.09 15.23
CA ALA A 54 0.93 -8.18 13.77
C ALA A 54 1.84 -9.32 13.25
N VAL A 55 2.99 -9.55 13.90
CA VAL A 55 3.94 -10.60 13.49
C VAL A 55 3.44 -12.01 13.87
N PHE A 56 3.00 -12.20 15.11
CA PHE A 56 2.61 -13.52 15.62
C PHE A 56 1.15 -13.88 15.36
N GLY A 57 0.27 -12.87 15.27
CA GLY A 57 -1.17 -13.04 15.16
C GLY A 57 -1.59 -13.80 13.90
N GLY A 58 -0.94 -13.53 12.75
CA GLY A 58 -1.25 -14.22 11.50
C GLY A 58 -0.96 -15.73 11.58
N SER A 59 0.22 -16.11 12.07
CA SER A 59 0.58 -17.52 12.24
C SER A 59 -0.32 -18.23 13.26
N PHE A 60 -0.58 -17.59 14.41
CA PHE A 60 -1.41 -18.18 15.46
C PHE A 60 -2.85 -18.39 14.99
N LEU A 61 -3.41 -17.41 14.28
CA LEU A 61 -4.77 -17.49 13.74
C LEU A 61 -4.88 -18.59 12.67
N SER A 62 -3.84 -18.76 11.82
CA SER A 62 -3.83 -19.82 10.81
C SER A 62 -3.87 -21.22 11.43
N TRP A 63 -3.18 -21.43 12.55
CA TRP A 63 -3.19 -22.70 13.29
C TRP A 63 -4.52 -22.97 13.99
N LEU A 64 -5.20 -21.92 14.48
CA LEU A 64 -6.50 -22.07 15.13
C LEU A 64 -7.64 -22.36 14.14
N ILE A 65 -7.65 -21.70 12.97
CA ILE A 65 -8.75 -21.81 12.01
C ILE A 65 -8.66 -23.10 11.18
N PHE A 66 -7.45 -23.58 10.87
CA PHE A 66 -7.25 -24.76 10.04
C PHE A 66 -6.62 -25.92 10.83
N PRO A 67 -7.42 -26.71 11.56
CA PRO A 67 -6.90 -27.85 12.33
C PRO A 67 -6.39 -29.00 11.44
N ILE A 68 -6.76 -29.04 10.15
CA ILE A 68 -6.35 -30.09 9.21
C ILE A 68 -5.74 -29.41 7.97
N PRO A 69 -4.43 -29.56 7.72
CA PRO A 69 -3.81 -28.99 6.53
C PRO A 69 -4.22 -29.80 5.30
N TYR A 70 -5.06 -29.22 4.44
CA TYR A 70 -5.32 -29.80 3.11
C TYR A 70 -4.07 -29.62 2.24
N MET A 71 -3.57 -30.72 1.65
CA MET A 71 -2.47 -30.68 0.70
C MET A 71 -2.96 -30.10 -0.63
N ILE A 72 -2.45 -28.91 -1.00
CA ILE A 72 -2.78 -28.25 -2.26
C ILE A 72 -1.59 -28.40 -3.21
N SER A 73 -1.73 -29.25 -4.23
CA SER A 73 -0.72 -29.44 -5.28
C SER A 73 -0.91 -28.44 -6.42
N LEU A 74 -0.21 -27.30 -6.35
CA LEU A 74 -0.12 -26.36 -7.47
C LEU A 74 1.15 -26.59 -8.31
N PRO A 75 1.09 -26.35 -9.64
CA PRO A 75 2.30 -26.30 -10.47
C PRO A 75 3.22 -25.18 -9.99
N TYR A 76 4.53 -25.38 -10.15
CA TYR A 76 5.57 -24.51 -9.60
C TYR A 76 5.35 -23.02 -9.91
N TYR A 77 4.99 -22.69 -11.16
CA TYR A 77 4.73 -21.31 -11.59
C TYR A 77 3.69 -20.58 -10.73
N LEU A 78 2.55 -21.23 -10.43
CA LEU A 78 1.48 -20.62 -9.64
C LEU A 78 1.87 -20.43 -8.17
N LYS A 79 2.73 -21.32 -7.64
CA LYS A 79 3.18 -21.25 -6.25
C LYS A 79 4.09 -20.05 -5.98
N PHE A 80 4.94 -19.68 -6.94
CA PHE A 80 5.87 -18.55 -6.82
C PHE A 80 5.31 -17.23 -7.36
N LEU A 81 4.17 -17.26 -8.03
CA LEU A 81 3.58 -16.08 -8.68
C LEU A 81 3.39 -14.91 -7.70
N THR A 82 2.89 -15.18 -6.49
CA THR A 82 2.65 -14.14 -5.47
C THR A 82 3.94 -13.40 -5.09
N ILE A 83 5.02 -14.13 -4.82
CA ILE A 83 6.34 -13.54 -4.52
C ILE A 83 6.82 -12.69 -5.70
N THR A 84 6.75 -13.22 -6.93
CA THR A 84 7.24 -12.48 -8.11
C THR A 84 6.47 -11.17 -8.33
N VAL A 85 5.15 -11.19 -8.15
CA VAL A 85 4.29 -10.02 -8.31
C VAL A 85 4.57 -8.95 -7.25
N VAL A 86 4.81 -9.34 -5.99
CA VAL A 86 5.15 -8.40 -4.92
C VAL A 86 6.50 -7.73 -5.17
N ILE A 87 7.52 -8.49 -5.62
CA ILE A 87 8.84 -7.94 -5.94
C ILE A 87 8.77 -7.00 -7.16
N LEU A 88 8.02 -7.37 -8.20
CA LEU A 88 7.83 -6.48 -9.35
C LEU A 88 7.05 -5.21 -8.96
N GLY A 89 6.01 -5.36 -8.14
CA GLY A 89 5.21 -4.24 -7.65
C GLY A 89 6.00 -3.27 -6.77
N SER A 90 6.86 -3.77 -5.88
CA SER A 90 7.74 -2.94 -5.06
C SER A 90 8.79 -2.21 -5.89
N TYR A 91 9.43 -2.91 -6.84
CA TYR A 91 10.40 -2.32 -7.76
C TYR A 91 9.78 -1.20 -8.60
N LEU A 92 8.59 -1.42 -9.16
CA LEU A 92 7.84 -0.39 -9.88
C LEU A 92 7.46 0.79 -8.98
N GLY A 93 7.04 0.52 -7.75
CA GLY A 93 6.70 1.57 -6.78
C GLY A 93 7.88 2.49 -6.47
N TYR A 94 9.07 1.91 -6.28
CA TYR A 94 10.31 2.65 -6.05
C TYR A 94 10.77 3.42 -7.30
N PHE A 95 10.69 2.81 -8.48
CA PHE A 95 11.03 3.49 -9.74
C PHE A 95 10.11 4.69 -9.99
N MET A 96 8.81 4.54 -9.69
CA MET A 96 7.82 5.61 -9.82
C MET A 96 8.05 6.78 -8.84
N SER A 97 8.59 6.51 -7.65
CA SER A 97 8.87 7.56 -6.65
C SER A 97 10.19 8.29 -6.88
N ASN A 98 11.16 7.62 -7.52
CA ASN A 98 12.47 8.18 -7.85
C ASN A 98 12.53 8.92 -9.19
N PHE A 99 11.41 9.05 -9.93
CA PHE A 99 11.37 9.97 -11.05
C PHE A 99 11.44 11.40 -10.53
N ASP A 100 12.66 11.86 -10.27
CA ASP A 100 12.96 13.23 -9.97
C ASP A 100 12.41 14.13 -11.07
N PHE A 101 11.89 15.27 -10.62
CA PHE A 101 11.28 16.45 -11.28
C PHE A 101 11.89 16.89 -12.62
N SER A 102 12.13 15.98 -13.56
CA SER A 102 12.87 16.23 -14.79
C SER A 102 11.94 16.06 -16.00
N TYR A 103 11.57 17.24 -16.50
CA TYR A 103 11.05 17.60 -17.83
C TYR A 103 9.70 16.95 -18.26
N ASN A 104 8.66 17.77 -18.11
CA ASN A 104 7.21 17.54 -18.32
C ASN A 104 6.52 16.72 -17.23
N LEU A 105 5.79 17.42 -16.36
CA LEU A 105 4.85 16.85 -15.40
C LEU A 105 3.73 16.11 -16.16
N PHE A 106 3.91 14.81 -16.38
CA PHE A 106 2.94 13.93 -17.04
C PHE A 106 1.57 14.00 -16.36
N SER A 107 1.55 14.23 -15.04
CA SER A 107 0.33 14.46 -14.25
C SER A 107 -0.42 15.72 -14.68
N LEU A 108 0.27 16.82 -15.00
CA LEU A 108 -0.34 18.06 -15.48
C LEU A 108 -0.90 17.90 -16.90
N ASN A 109 -0.25 17.12 -17.76
CA ASN A 109 -0.75 16.85 -19.11
C ASN A 109 -2.01 15.94 -19.09
N MET A 110 -2.09 15.00 -18.14
CA MET A 110 -3.22 14.07 -17.98
C MET A 110 -4.09 14.42 -16.76
N ILE A 111 -4.33 15.70 -16.50
CA ILE A 111 -5.07 16.16 -15.31
C ILE A 111 -6.49 15.59 -15.23
N SER A 112 -7.18 15.42 -16.36
CA SER A 112 -8.52 14.83 -16.39
C SER A 112 -8.53 13.38 -15.91
N PHE A 113 -7.55 12.58 -16.35
CA PHE A 113 -7.42 11.19 -15.94
C PHE A 113 -6.96 11.05 -14.48
N VAL A 114 -5.99 11.86 -14.06
CA VAL A 114 -5.48 11.86 -12.68
C VAL A 114 -6.56 12.32 -11.71
N SER A 115 -7.32 13.38 -12.05
CA SER A 115 -8.43 13.85 -11.20
C SER A 115 -9.57 12.85 -11.10
N PHE A 116 -9.90 12.13 -12.18
CA PHE A 116 -10.88 11.04 -12.16
C PHE A 116 -10.44 9.87 -11.28
N ALA A 117 -9.18 9.44 -11.39
CA ALA A 117 -8.65 8.36 -10.56
C ALA A 117 -8.53 8.79 -9.08
N GLY A 118 -8.14 10.06 -8.83
CA GLY A 118 -7.98 10.63 -7.49
C GLY A 118 -9.31 10.89 -6.77
N SER A 119 -10.38 11.25 -7.49
CA SER A 119 -11.72 11.45 -6.93
C SER A 119 -12.49 10.16 -6.65
N MET A 120 -11.81 9.00 -6.69
CA MET A 120 -12.43 7.67 -6.61
C MET A 120 -13.56 7.52 -7.63
N TRP A 121 -13.29 7.89 -8.89
CA TRP A 121 -14.26 7.84 -9.99
C TRP A 121 -15.55 8.64 -9.70
N PHE A 122 -15.45 9.72 -8.93
CA PHE A 122 -16.58 10.54 -8.49
C PHE A 122 -17.69 9.77 -7.74
N MET A 123 -17.40 8.56 -7.25
CA MET A 123 -18.34 7.76 -6.44
C MET A 123 -18.87 8.52 -5.21
N PRO A 124 -18.03 9.23 -4.43
CA PRO A 124 -18.52 10.01 -3.29
C PRO A 124 -19.58 11.03 -3.71
N PHE A 125 -19.32 11.80 -4.76
CA PHE A 125 -20.23 12.81 -5.31
C PHE A 125 -21.56 12.20 -5.78
N LEU A 126 -21.51 11.06 -6.48
CA LEU A 126 -22.70 10.34 -6.91
C LEU A 126 -23.51 9.80 -5.72
N SER A 127 -22.84 9.27 -4.70
CA SER A 127 -23.51 8.70 -3.52
C SER A 127 -24.13 9.74 -2.60
N THR A 128 -23.53 10.92 -2.45
CA THR A 128 -24.03 11.96 -1.54
C THR A 128 -25.09 12.84 -2.20
N ASN A 129 -24.89 13.24 -3.46
CA ASN A 129 -25.75 14.25 -4.08
C ASN A 129 -27.07 13.67 -4.61
N PHE A 130 -27.15 12.39 -4.94
CA PHE A 130 -28.42 11.76 -5.34
C PHE A 130 -29.39 11.55 -4.16
N ILE A 131 -28.90 11.58 -2.92
CA ILE A 131 -29.72 11.38 -1.71
C ILE A 131 -30.20 12.73 -1.13
N SER A 132 -29.57 13.84 -1.52
CA SER A 132 -29.88 15.19 -1.03
C SER A 132 -30.81 16.01 -1.94
N TYR A 133 -31.51 15.36 -2.89
CA TYR A 133 -32.62 15.91 -3.68
C TYR A 133 -33.85 15.01 -3.53
#